data_AF-A0A962PTQ7-F1
#
_entry.id   AF-A0A962PTQ7-F1
#
_cell.length_a   1.000
_cell.length_b   1.000
_cell.length_c   1.000
_cell.angle_alpha   90.00
_cell.angle_beta   90.00
_cell.angle_gamma   90.00
#
_symmetry.space_group_name_H-M   'P 1'
#
loop_
_entity.id
_entity.type
_entity.pdbx_description
1 polymer ?
#
loop_
_entity_poly.entity_id
_entity_poly.type
_entity_poly.pdbx_seq_one_letter_code
_entity_poly.pdbx_strand_id
1 'polypeptide(L)'
;MKNLVKIASAASVLAMAVASATAVADPLLELGFQQDAGWSDQGWYFNNAATVTGLDFANPTGPDAPANTYHDMSWNDAPYHAGQQNPPNPPHASSIHIDGYTNSNSPTASGVNLSGGGVLYPADGNGQWNMGEDWIITELKQTNNVLHGTSWPDPLWRADALANLRITNPIDNSLLKLDANSATTIEFWETKNQALAGNCNNPNPLGTACDDIYRVAAVEFDPISFNFEGYKYTINFGLLPGPNNNNGVSLVCNALGCSDGSTPDLGVPADQIWIFTREANPGTSSLFVTANWVARLITVPEPSMLALLGIGVLGAGFASRRRKQA
;
A
#
# COMPACT_ATOMS: atom_id res chain seq x y z
N MET A 1 40.85 71.70 44.19
CA MET A 1 40.10 70.84 45.12
C MET A 1 39.15 69.96 44.33
N LYS A 2 39.16 68.66 44.65
CA LYS A 2 38.19 67.59 44.34
C LYS A 2 38.05 67.11 42.88
N ASN A 3 38.91 66.13 42.58
CA ASN A 3 38.67 64.85 41.89
C ASN A 3 37.23 64.55 41.42
N LEU A 4 37.12 64.03 40.19
CA LEU A 4 36.46 62.75 39.93
C LEU A 4 36.93 62.13 38.60
N VAL A 5 37.65 61.02 38.75
CA VAL A 5 37.92 59.97 37.76
C VAL A 5 36.67 59.09 37.62
N LYS A 6 36.33 58.63 36.41
CA LYS A 6 35.92 57.24 36.06
C LYS A 6 35.51 57.12 34.59
N ILE A 7 36.29 56.42 33.75
CA ILE A 7 36.24 54.98 33.37
C ILE A 7 35.22 54.67 32.25
N ALA A 8 35.80 54.32 31.10
CA ALA A 8 35.46 53.31 30.09
C ALA A 8 34.03 52.75 30.00
N SER A 9 33.54 52.60 28.77
CA SER A 9 33.34 51.26 28.17
C SER A 9 33.02 51.37 26.67
N ALA A 10 33.86 50.71 25.88
CA ALA A 10 33.55 50.30 24.52
C ALA A 10 32.36 49.33 24.54
N ALA A 11 31.43 49.48 23.61
CA ALA A 11 30.51 48.41 23.23
C ALA A 11 30.57 48.27 21.72
N SER A 12 31.70 47.72 21.24
CA SER A 12 31.73 47.01 19.97
C SER A 12 30.79 45.83 20.11
N VAL A 13 29.54 45.97 19.63
CA VAL A 13 28.66 44.82 19.46
C VAL A 13 29.19 44.05 18.25
N LEU A 14 30.18 43.20 18.52
CA LEU A 14 30.58 42.14 17.62
C LEU A 14 29.41 41.14 17.62
N ALA A 15 28.47 41.32 16.70
CA ALA A 15 27.51 40.28 16.38
C ALA A 15 28.29 39.16 15.69
N MET A 16 28.88 38.27 16.47
CA MET A 16 29.28 36.96 15.99
C MET A 16 28.01 36.26 15.55
N ALA A 17 27.75 36.31 14.24
CA ALA A 17 26.86 35.37 13.59
C ALA A 17 27.49 34.00 13.75
N VAL A 18 27.10 33.29 14.82
CA VAL A 18 27.34 31.85 14.93
C VAL A 18 26.39 31.21 13.94
N ALA A 19 26.81 31.18 12.66
CA ALA A 19 26.23 30.28 11.68
C ALA A 19 26.69 28.87 12.08
N SER A 20 26.05 28.28 13.08
CA SER A 20 26.10 26.85 13.28
C SER A 20 25.27 26.23 12.16
N ALA A 21 25.88 26.11 10.97
CA ALA A 21 25.38 25.22 9.95
C ALA A 21 25.47 23.81 10.54
N THR A 22 24.38 23.34 11.13
CA THR A 22 24.22 21.92 11.40
C THR A 22 24.20 21.27 10.03
N ALA A 23 25.31 20.64 9.64
CA ALA A 23 25.34 19.81 8.45
C ALA A 23 24.26 18.73 8.64
N VAL A 24 23.14 18.88 7.93
CA VAL A 24 22.18 17.78 7.80
C VAL A 24 22.89 16.75 6.94
N ALA A 25 22.79 15.47 7.31
CA ALA A 25 23.29 14.40 6.45
C ALA A 25 22.62 14.49 5.07
N ASP A 26 23.21 13.87 4.05
CA ASP A 26 22.47 13.65 2.81
C ASP A 26 21.38 12.60 3.07
N PRO A 27 20.24 12.61 2.34
CA PRO A 27 19.25 11.56 2.50
C PRO A 27 19.87 10.22 2.10
N LEU A 28 19.35 9.13 2.68
CA LEU A 28 19.62 7.79 2.15
C LEU A 28 19.22 7.78 0.68
N LEU A 29 20.08 7.20 -0.15
CA LEU A 29 19.81 7.02 -1.58
C LEU A 29 18.98 5.76 -1.85
N GLU A 30 18.98 4.83 -0.89
CA GLU A 30 18.42 3.49 -0.98
C GLU A 30 17.74 3.11 0.34
N LEU A 31 16.71 2.27 0.25
CA LEU A 31 16.09 1.60 1.40
C LEU A 31 16.13 0.08 1.26
N GLY A 32 16.17 -0.62 2.38
CA GLY A 32 15.79 -2.03 2.46
C GLY A 32 14.32 -2.17 2.85
N PHE A 33 13.69 -3.25 2.41
CA PHE A 33 12.34 -3.66 2.76
C PHE A 33 12.19 -5.17 2.89
N GLN A 34 11.27 -5.56 3.76
CA GLN A 34 10.73 -6.90 3.87
C GLN A 34 9.23 -6.76 4.13
N GLN A 35 8.44 -7.47 3.34
CA GLN A 35 7.00 -7.54 3.46
C GLN A 35 6.62 -9.00 3.70
N ASP A 36 5.95 -9.26 4.81
CA ASP A 36 5.31 -10.53 5.11
C ASP A 36 3.82 -10.30 5.20
N ALA A 37 3.02 -11.01 4.39
CA ALA A 37 1.58 -10.83 4.36
C ALA A 37 0.85 -12.17 4.34
N GLY A 38 -0.38 -12.18 4.85
CA GLY A 38 -1.19 -13.38 4.96
C GLY A 38 -2.67 -13.07 5.14
N TRP A 39 -3.52 -14.04 4.83
CA TRP A 39 -4.94 -14.01 5.09
C TRP A 39 -5.23 -14.27 6.57
N SER A 40 -6.03 -13.41 7.18
CA SER A 40 -6.50 -13.63 8.54
C SER A 40 -7.63 -14.65 8.56
N ASP A 41 -7.52 -15.65 9.43
CA ASP A 41 -8.63 -16.57 9.72
C ASP A 41 -9.71 -15.94 10.62
N GLN A 42 -9.45 -14.72 11.10
CA GLN A 42 -10.39 -13.83 11.79
C GLN A 42 -10.86 -12.72 10.85
N GLY A 43 -12.11 -12.26 10.99
CA GLY A 43 -12.59 -11.09 10.23
C GLY A 43 -13.10 -11.40 8.81
N TRP A 44 -13.18 -12.67 8.41
CA TRP A 44 -13.80 -13.06 7.16
C TRP A 44 -15.33 -13.19 7.29
N TYR A 45 -16.01 -13.04 6.15
CA TYR A 45 -17.45 -13.13 6.02
C TYR A 45 -17.82 -13.76 4.66
N PHE A 46 -18.68 -14.77 4.67
CA PHE A 46 -19.35 -15.29 3.46
C PHE A 46 -20.83 -14.89 3.52
N ASN A 47 -21.32 -14.27 2.45
CA ASN A 47 -22.65 -13.67 2.42
C ASN A 47 -23.77 -14.70 2.15
N ASN A 48 -23.43 -15.94 1.76
CA ASN A 48 -24.38 -17.04 1.65
C ASN A 48 -23.71 -18.42 1.79
N ALA A 49 -23.59 -18.88 3.03
CA ALA A 49 -23.02 -20.19 3.37
C ALA A 49 -23.80 -21.42 2.81
N ALA A 50 -24.95 -21.22 2.16
CA ALA A 50 -25.76 -22.31 1.63
C ALA A 50 -25.34 -22.78 0.22
N THR A 51 -24.55 -21.98 -0.52
CA THR A 51 -24.16 -22.27 -1.92
C THR A 51 -22.66 -22.41 -2.13
N VAL A 52 -21.85 -21.84 -1.25
CA VAL A 52 -20.39 -22.03 -1.21
C VAL A 52 -20.03 -22.57 0.17
N THR A 53 -19.26 -23.65 0.20
CA THR A 53 -18.82 -24.34 1.42
C THR A 53 -17.31 -24.60 1.37
N GLY A 54 -16.75 -24.98 2.52
CA GLY A 54 -15.35 -25.41 2.58
C GLY A 54 -14.38 -24.26 2.36
N LEU A 55 -14.59 -23.14 3.06
CA LEU A 55 -13.52 -22.18 3.25
C LEU A 55 -12.41 -22.86 4.05
N ASP A 56 -11.22 -22.89 3.48
CA ASP A 56 -10.04 -23.44 4.11
C ASP A 56 -8.90 -22.43 4.07
N PHE A 57 -8.18 -22.34 5.19
CA PHE A 57 -6.98 -21.54 5.34
C PHE A 57 -5.81 -22.49 5.51
N ALA A 58 -4.85 -22.42 4.59
CA ALA A 58 -3.73 -23.35 4.54
C ALA A 58 -2.40 -22.60 4.45
N ASN A 59 -1.33 -23.35 4.74
CA ASN A 59 0.04 -22.86 4.70
C ASN A 59 0.24 -21.62 5.59
N PRO A 60 0.30 -21.81 6.93
CA PRO A 60 0.57 -20.71 7.86
C PRO A 60 1.80 -19.93 7.44
N THR A 61 1.72 -18.61 7.55
CA THR A 61 2.82 -17.72 7.21
C THR A 61 3.98 -17.84 8.20
N GLY A 62 5.14 -17.30 7.79
CA GLY A 62 6.35 -17.27 8.61
C GLY A 62 6.23 -16.44 9.90
N PRO A 63 7.23 -16.51 10.79
CA PRO A 63 7.22 -15.83 12.09
C PRO A 63 7.25 -14.30 12.00
N ASP A 64 7.63 -13.73 10.86
CA ASP A 64 7.64 -12.30 10.63
C ASP A 64 6.29 -11.75 10.15
N ALA A 65 5.37 -12.61 9.68
CA ALA A 65 4.00 -12.22 9.34
C ALA A 65 3.14 -11.99 10.60
N PRO A 66 2.02 -11.24 10.48
CA PRO A 66 1.05 -11.13 11.56
C PRO A 66 0.56 -12.50 12.04
N ALA A 67 0.29 -12.63 13.35
CA ALA A 67 -0.12 -13.90 13.93
C ALA A 67 -1.45 -14.40 13.35
N ASN A 68 -1.61 -15.73 13.27
CA ASN A 68 -2.79 -16.42 12.72
C ASN A 68 -3.10 -16.02 11.27
N THR A 69 -2.06 -15.87 10.46
CA THR A 69 -2.21 -15.62 9.03
C THR A 69 -1.70 -16.79 8.17
N TYR A 70 -2.25 -16.87 6.97
CA TYR A 70 -2.12 -18.02 6.06
C TYR A 70 -1.83 -17.54 4.65
N HIS A 71 -0.98 -18.25 3.91
CA HIS A 71 -0.69 -17.94 2.52
C HIS A 71 -1.87 -18.24 1.61
N ASP A 72 -2.67 -19.27 1.93
CA ASP A 72 -3.76 -19.72 1.08
C ASP A 72 -5.12 -19.57 1.74
N MET A 73 -6.06 -18.99 1.00
CA MET A 73 -7.49 -19.06 1.27
C MET A 73 -8.18 -19.72 0.08
N SER A 74 -8.99 -20.76 0.31
CA SER A 74 -9.68 -21.49 -0.75
C SER A 74 -11.14 -21.78 -0.42
N TRP A 75 -11.99 -21.90 -1.45
CA TRP A 75 -13.42 -22.17 -1.31
C TRP A 75 -13.94 -23.09 -2.42
N ASN A 76 -15.07 -23.75 -2.17
CA ASN A 76 -15.67 -24.72 -3.08
C ASN A 76 -17.19 -24.55 -3.19
N ASP A 77 -17.77 -25.06 -4.27
CA ASP A 77 -19.22 -25.19 -4.42
C ASP A 77 -19.85 -26.08 -3.34
N ALA A 78 -21.07 -25.72 -2.89
CA ALA A 78 -21.90 -26.57 -2.03
C ALA A 78 -22.93 -27.38 -2.84
N PRO A 79 -23.27 -28.63 -2.45
CA PRO A 79 -22.62 -29.50 -1.49
C PRO A 79 -21.70 -30.51 -2.19
N TYR A 80 -20.46 -30.59 -1.75
CA TYR A 80 -19.70 -31.84 -1.84
C TYR A 80 -20.56 -32.96 -1.22
N HIS A 81 -21.10 -33.87 -2.06
CA HIS A 81 -22.09 -34.86 -1.64
C HIS A 81 -21.54 -35.75 -0.50
N ALA A 82 -22.15 -35.66 0.68
CA ALA A 82 -21.87 -36.51 1.83
C ALA A 82 -22.04 -38.00 1.46
N GLY A 83 -20.93 -38.68 1.15
CA GLY A 83 -20.92 -40.07 0.70
C GLY A 83 -19.83 -40.39 -0.33
N GLN A 84 -19.24 -39.39 -0.99
CA GLN A 84 -17.99 -39.60 -1.72
C GLN A 84 -16.82 -39.44 -0.74
N GLN A 85 -16.08 -40.54 -0.53
CA GLN A 85 -14.76 -40.49 0.13
C GLN A 85 -13.97 -39.34 -0.48
N ASN A 86 -13.42 -38.45 0.35
CA ASN A 86 -12.50 -37.38 -0.07
C ASN A 86 -11.63 -37.89 -1.23
N PRO A 87 -11.80 -37.43 -2.49
CA PRO A 87 -10.65 -37.45 -3.37
C PRO A 87 -9.61 -36.61 -2.62
N PRO A 88 -8.35 -37.05 -2.55
CA PRO A 88 -7.31 -36.34 -1.80
C PRO A 88 -7.06 -34.90 -2.27
N ASN A 89 -7.75 -34.43 -3.32
CA ASN A 89 -7.93 -33.03 -3.71
C ASN A 89 -9.38 -32.85 -4.21
N PRO A 90 -10.22 -31.96 -3.65
CA PRO A 90 -11.43 -31.54 -4.34
C PRO A 90 -11.02 -30.92 -5.69
N PRO A 91 -11.50 -31.43 -6.85
CA PRO A 91 -10.84 -31.16 -8.12
C PRO A 91 -10.95 -29.71 -8.63
N HIS A 92 -11.71 -28.82 -7.96
CA HIS A 92 -11.99 -27.47 -8.45
C HIS A 92 -12.18 -26.42 -7.33
N ALA A 93 -11.27 -26.36 -6.34
CA ALA A 93 -11.31 -25.27 -5.36
C ALA A 93 -10.83 -23.95 -5.98
N SER A 94 -11.67 -22.92 -6.00
CA SER A 94 -11.19 -21.56 -6.23
C SER A 94 -10.33 -21.14 -5.04
N SER A 95 -9.23 -20.45 -5.31
CA SER A 95 -8.30 -20.06 -4.27
C SER A 95 -7.65 -18.72 -4.54
N ILE A 96 -7.11 -18.14 -3.47
CA ILE A 96 -6.25 -16.98 -3.54
C ILE A 96 -5.04 -17.20 -2.63
N HIS A 97 -3.87 -17.04 -3.24
CA HIS A 97 -2.57 -17.12 -2.60
C HIS A 97 -2.02 -15.71 -2.37
N ILE A 98 -1.37 -15.48 -1.23
CA ILE A 98 -0.68 -14.22 -0.92
C ILE A 98 0.79 -14.48 -0.63
N ASP A 99 1.66 -13.77 -1.34
CA ASP A 99 3.11 -13.80 -1.16
C ASP A 99 3.64 -12.42 -0.83
N GLY A 100 4.56 -12.36 0.14
CA GLY A 100 5.32 -11.16 0.48
C GLY A 100 6.74 -11.22 -0.08
N TYR A 101 7.32 -10.05 -0.37
CA TYR A 101 8.66 -9.94 -0.94
C TYR A 101 9.61 -9.09 -0.10
N THR A 102 10.89 -9.23 -0.44
CA THR A 102 12.03 -8.45 0.04
C THR A 102 12.75 -7.84 -1.15
N ASN A 103 13.72 -6.96 -0.92
CA ASN A 103 14.59 -6.46 -2.00
C ASN A 103 15.28 -7.57 -2.80
N SER A 104 15.52 -8.74 -2.20
CA SER A 104 16.31 -9.79 -2.84
C SER A 104 15.50 -10.73 -3.73
N ASN A 105 14.17 -10.75 -3.60
CA ASN A 105 13.28 -11.67 -4.32
C ASN A 105 12.05 -10.98 -4.93
N SER A 106 11.95 -9.65 -4.85
CA SER A 106 10.89 -8.90 -5.49
C SER A 106 10.92 -9.10 -7.01
N PRO A 107 9.79 -9.45 -7.64
CA PRO A 107 9.73 -9.57 -9.08
C PRO A 107 9.83 -8.20 -9.75
N THR A 108 10.34 -8.19 -10.99
CA THR A 108 10.24 -7.02 -11.85
C THR A 108 8.91 -7.07 -12.62
N ALA A 109 8.07 -6.03 -12.51
CA ALA A 109 6.95 -5.84 -13.42
C ALA A 109 7.02 -4.50 -14.14
N SER A 110 6.41 -4.46 -15.32
CA SER A 110 6.20 -3.26 -16.11
C SER A 110 4.68 -3.08 -16.29
N GLY A 111 4.19 -1.84 -16.14
CA GLY A 111 2.76 -1.54 -16.09
C GLY A 111 2.47 -0.07 -15.75
N VAL A 112 1.19 0.27 -15.57
CA VAL A 112 0.73 1.60 -15.14
C VAL A 112 0.18 1.51 -13.73
N ASN A 113 0.75 2.28 -12.79
CA ASN A 113 0.32 2.35 -11.40
C ASN A 113 -0.82 3.36 -11.23
N LEU A 114 -2.02 2.87 -10.94
CA LEU A 114 -3.23 3.70 -10.93
C LEU A 114 -3.46 4.48 -9.63
N SER A 115 -2.94 4.00 -8.49
CA SER A 115 -3.05 4.74 -7.23
C SER A 115 -1.93 5.77 -7.03
N GLY A 116 -0.86 5.71 -7.84
CA GLY A 116 0.26 6.66 -7.81
C GLY A 116 0.21 7.78 -8.87
N GLY A 117 -0.70 7.72 -9.85
CA GLY A 117 -0.87 8.76 -10.88
C GLY A 117 0.34 8.95 -11.82
N GLY A 118 1.22 7.97 -11.93
CA GLY A 118 2.48 8.06 -12.68
C GLY A 118 2.82 6.81 -13.48
N VAL A 119 3.68 7.00 -14.49
CA VAL A 119 4.37 5.89 -15.18
C VAL A 119 5.29 5.23 -14.16
N LEU A 120 5.22 3.91 -14.03
CA LEU A 120 6.13 3.15 -13.19
C LEU A 120 7.57 3.43 -13.59
N TYR A 121 8.43 3.69 -12.62
CA TYR A 121 9.86 3.56 -12.79
C TYR A 121 10.21 2.15 -12.29
N PRO A 122 10.35 1.16 -13.19
CA PRO A 122 10.59 -0.21 -12.77
C PRO A 122 11.90 -0.26 -11.97
N ALA A 123 11.92 -1.11 -10.94
CA ALA A 123 13.15 -1.51 -10.28
C ALA A 123 14.24 -1.80 -11.32
N ASP A 124 15.41 -1.18 -11.17
CA ASP A 124 16.52 -1.32 -12.12
C ASP A 124 17.18 -2.72 -12.07
N GLY A 125 16.68 -3.60 -11.20
CA GLY A 125 17.09 -4.99 -11.04
C GLY A 125 18.40 -5.17 -10.27
N ASN A 126 18.94 -4.10 -9.66
CA ASN A 126 20.21 -4.16 -8.95
C ASN A 126 20.08 -4.64 -7.48
N GLY A 127 18.85 -4.90 -7.01
CA GLY A 127 18.57 -5.32 -5.63
C GLY A 127 18.49 -4.19 -4.60
N GLN A 128 18.54 -2.94 -5.05
CA GLN A 128 18.52 -1.73 -4.22
C GLN A 128 17.25 -0.94 -4.50
N TRP A 129 16.49 -0.62 -3.45
CA TRP A 129 15.26 0.16 -3.63
C TRP A 129 15.60 1.64 -3.66
N ASN A 130 15.86 2.18 -4.84
CA ASN A 130 16.23 3.58 -5.00
C ASN A 130 15.00 4.50 -4.87
N MET A 131 15.26 5.78 -4.61
CA MET A 131 14.21 6.78 -4.48
C MET A 131 13.39 6.90 -5.77
N GLY A 132 12.06 6.83 -5.64
CA GLY A 132 11.11 6.97 -6.74
C GLY A 132 10.86 5.70 -7.55
N GLU A 133 11.59 4.61 -7.30
CA GLU A 133 11.34 3.33 -7.95
C GLU A 133 10.15 2.61 -7.33
N ASP A 134 9.35 1.98 -8.20
CA ASP A 134 8.25 1.11 -7.79
C ASP A 134 8.75 -0.33 -7.65
N TRP A 135 8.57 -0.88 -6.45
CA TRP A 135 8.93 -2.24 -6.11
C TRP A 135 7.70 -3.05 -5.75
N ILE A 136 7.64 -4.31 -6.16
CA ILE A 136 6.54 -5.22 -5.79
C ILE A 136 6.82 -5.75 -4.39
N ILE A 137 5.93 -5.46 -3.47
CA ILE A 137 6.06 -5.90 -2.07
C ILE A 137 5.12 -7.08 -1.75
N THR A 138 4.06 -7.26 -2.53
CA THR A 138 3.10 -8.35 -2.34
C THR A 138 2.52 -8.80 -3.69
N GLU A 139 2.30 -10.12 -3.85
CA GLU A 139 1.50 -10.70 -4.92
C GLU A 139 0.25 -11.36 -4.32
N LEU A 140 -0.91 -11.04 -4.89
CA LEU A 140 -2.14 -11.81 -4.70
C LEU A 140 -2.38 -12.60 -5.96
N LYS A 141 -2.38 -13.92 -5.87
CA LYS A 141 -2.61 -14.82 -7.00
C LYS A 141 -3.89 -15.61 -6.80
N GLN A 142 -4.91 -15.26 -7.54
CA GLN A 142 -6.16 -16.00 -7.60
C GLN A 142 -6.02 -17.15 -8.60
N THR A 143 -6.54 -18.32 -8.23
CA THR A 143 -6.94 -19.36 -9.17
C THR A 143 -8.46 -19.41 -9.14
N ASN A 144 -9.11 -18.91 -10.20
CA ASN A 144 -10.55 -19.01 -10.31
C ASN A 144 -10.96 -20.30 -11.03
N ASN A 145 -11.86 -21.03 -10.41
CA ASN A 145 -12.57 -22.17 -10.98
C ASN A 145 -14.05 -21.82 -11.09
N VAL A 146 -14.72 -22.40 -12.08
CA VAL A 146 -16.15 -22.20 -12.28
C VAL A 146 -16.91 -22.72 -11.07
N LEU A 147 -17.65 -21.81 -10.43
CA LEU A 147 -18.60 -22.16 -9.38
C LEU A 147 -19.96 -22.57 -9.98
N HIS A 148 -20.54 -23.67 -9.50
CA HIS A 148 -21.78 -24.26 -9.98
C HIS A 148 -22.97 -23.83 -9.11
N GLY A 149 -23.48 -22.63 -9.39
CA GLY A 149 -24.62 -22.05 -8.67
C GLY A 149 -25.55 -21.25 -9.58
N THR A 150 -26.76 -21.01 -9.08
CA THR A 150 -27.78 -20.26 -9.84
C THR A 150 -27.81 -18.78 -9.47
N SER A 151 -27.34 -18.43 -8.27
CA SER A 151 -27.20 -17.07 -7.75
C SER A 151 -26.08 -17.03 -6.71
N TRP A 152 -25.22 -16.02 -6.79
CA TRP A 152 -24.20 -15.73 -5.79
C TRP A 152 -24.59 -14.46 -5.03
N PRO A 153 -24.29 -14.37 -3.72
CA PRO A 153 -24.49 -13.14 -2.99
C PRO A 153 -23.39 -12.11 -3.35
N ASP A 154 -23.69 -10.85 -3.08
CA ASP A 154 -22.85 -9.71 -3.46
C ASP A 154 -22.46 -8.91 -2.18
N PRO A 155 -21.18 -8.91 -1.74
CA PRO A 155 -20.07 -9.74 -2.22
C PRO A 155 -20.26 -11.22 -1.89
N LEU A 156 -19.53 -12.11 -2.58
CA LEU A 156 -19.46 -13.54 -2.26
C LEU A 156 -18.80 -13.73 -0.89
N TRP A 157 -17.62 -13.14 -0.74
CA TRP A 157 -16.88 -13.11 0.51
C TRP A 157 -16.17 -11.77 0.73
N ARG A 158 -15.85 -11.53 2.00
CA ARG A 158 -14.98 -10.46 2.46
C ARG A 158 -13.94 -11.08 3.38
N ALA A 159 -12.67 -10.73 3.23
CA ALA A 159 -11.58 -11.23 4.06
C ALA A 159 -10.52 -10.15 4.28
N ASP A 160 -9.84 -10.19 5.42
CA ASP A 160 -8.75 -9.28 5.71
C ASP A 160 -7.40 -9.92 5.35
N ALA A 161 -6.62 -9.21 4.54
CA ALA A 161 -5.20 -9.47 4.37
C ALA A 161 -4.43 -8.63 5.40
N LEU A 162 -3.57 -9.27 6.19
CA LEU A 162 -2.73 -8.61 7.17
C LEU A 162 -1.28 -8.61 6.69
N ALA A 163 -0.58 -7.51 6.96
CA ALA A 163 0.75 -7.24 6.47
C ALA A 163 1.68 -6.76 7.60
N ASN A 164 2.93 -7.20 7.54
CA ASN A 164 4.05 -6.67 8.30
C ASN A 164 5.09 -6.09 7.33
N LEU A 165 5.13 -4.76 7.23
CA LEU A 165 6.13 -4.05 6.43
C LEU A 165 7.28 -3.57 7.31
N ARG A 166 8.49 -3.96 6.95
CA ARG A 166 9.74 -3.52 7.59
C ARG A 166 10.57 -2.75 6.60
N ILE A 167 11.03 -1.58 7.02
CA ILE A 167 11.94 -0.73 6.26
C ILE A 167 13.25 -0.67 7.02
N THR A 168 14.36 -0.96 6.34
CA THR A 168 15.68 -1.03 6.93
C THR A 168 16.66 -0.07 6.25
N ASN A 169 17.68 0.34 6.99
CA ASN A 169 18.82 1.02 6.43
C ASN A 169 19.71 -0.01 5.72
N PRO A 170 19.98 0.14 4.41
CA PRO A 170 20.75 -0.86 3.66
C PRO A 170 22.23 -0.94 4.09
N ILE A 171 22.75 0.09 4.79
CA ILE A 171 24.17 0.14 5.20
C ILE A 171 24.44 -0.78 6.38
N ASP A 172 23.56 -0.78 7.38
CA ASP A 172 23.75 -1.48 8.66
C ASP A 172 22.62 -2.45 9.02
N ASN A 173 21.61 -2.58 8.15
CA ASN A 173 20.39 -3.37 8.37
C ASN A 173 19.57 -2.97 9.60
N SER A 174 19.77 -1.76 10.13
CA SER A 174 18.96 -1.25 11.24
C SER A 174 17.51 -0.99 10.79
N LEU A 175 16.56 -1.28 11.66
CA LEU A 175 15.13 -1.05 11.41
C LEU A 175 14.81 0.44 11.49
N LEU A 176 14.36 1.02 10.38
CA LEU A 176 13.95 2.42 10.27
C LEU A 176 12.46 2.61 10.54
N LYS A 177 11.63 1.69 10.03
CA LYS A 177 10.17 1.73 10.19
C LYS A 177 9.62 0.32 10.22
N LEU A 178 8.70 0.10 11.16
CA LEU A 178 7.86 -1.09 11.26
C LEU A 178 6.40 -0.67 11.12
N ASP A 179 5.66 -1.40 10.30
CA ASP A 179 4.21 -1.36 10.20
C ASP A 179 3.69 -2.79 10.37
N ALA A 180 3.43 -3.17 11.62
CA ALA A 180 3.43 -4.59 12.02
C ALA A 180 2.12 -5.34 11.75
N ASN A 181 1.02 -4.64 11.48
CA ASN A 181 -0.32 -5.24 11.35
C ASN A 181 -1.22 -4.38 10.45
N SER A 182 -0.70 -3.91 9.32
CA SER A 182 -1.52 -3.20 8.34
C SER A 182 -2.58 -4.18 7.85
N ALA A 183 -3.83 -3.73 7.78
CA ALA A 183 -4.95 -4.57 7.36
C ALA A 183 -5.58 -3.97 6.10
N THR A 184 -5.89 -4.84 5.14
CA THR A 184 -6.60 -4.50 3.91
C THR A 184 -7.78 -5.45 3.78
N THR A 185 -8.99 -4.91 3.82
CA THR A 185 -10.21 -5.68 3.61
C THR A 185 -10.45 -5.84 2.12
N ILE A 186 -10.43 -7.08 1.66
CA ILE A 186 -10.68 -7.45 0.28
C ILE A 186 -12.07 -8.07 0.19
N GLU A 187 -12.87 -7.53 -0.72
CA GLU A 187 -14.19 -8.06 -1.05
C GLU A 187 -14.17 -8.69 -2.44
N PHE A 188 -14.84 -9.82 -2.61
CA PHE A 188 -14.87 -10.55 -3.86
C PHE A 188 -16.30 -10.79 -4.34
N TRP A 189 -16.57 -10.51 -5.61
CA TRP A 189 -17.81 -10.82 -6.31
C TRP A 189 -17.52 -11.86 -7.37
N GLU A 190 -18.11 -13.03 -7.19
CA GLU A 190 -18.20 -14.04 -8.24
C GLU A 190 -19.34 -13.64 -9.19
N THR A 191 -19.03 -13.47 -10.46
CA THR A 191 -20.06 -13.26 -11.47
C THR A 191 -20.58 -14.59 -12.01
N LYS A 192 -21.85 -14.63 -12.42
CA LYS A 192 -22.40 -15.84 -13.02
C LYS A 192 -21.94 -15.96 -14.46
N ASN A 193 -21.15 -16.99 -14.74
CA ASN A 193 -20.62 -17.30 -16.06
C ASN A 193 -21.72 -17.32 -17.11
N GLN A 194 -21.52 -16.59 -18.21
CA GLN A 194 -22.41 -16.65 -19.36
C GLN A 194 -21.69 -17.24 -20.57
N ALA A 195 -22.42 -18.02 -21.37
CA ALA A 195 -21.89 -18.62 -22.60
C ALA A 195 -21.46 -17.57 -23.64
N LEU A 196 -21.99 -16.34 -23.55
CA LEU A 196 -21.65 -15.21 -24.42
C LEU A 196 -21.38 -13.99 -23.54
N ALA A 197 -20.23 -13.33 -23.76
CA ALA A 197 -19.81 -12.14 -23.01
C ALA A 197 -20.85 -11.00 -23.02
N GLY A 198 -21.63 -10.87 -24.11
CA GLY A 198 -22.69 -9.87 -24.23
C GLY A 198 -23.93 -10.12 -23.37
N ASN A 199 -24.02 -11.27 -22.70
CA ASN A 199 -25.11 -11.59 -21.78
C ASN A 199 -24.74 -11.28 -20.31
N CYS A 200 -23.53 -10.81 -20.06
CA CYS A 200 -23.09 -10.41 -18.73
C CYS A 200 -23.75 -9.10 -18.31
N ASN A 201 -24.09 -8.99 -17.03
CA ASN A 201 -24.44 -7.69 -16.46
C ASN A 201 -23.18 -6.81 -16.46
N ASN A 202 -23.35 -5.52 -16.72
CA ASN A 202 -22.26 -4.57 -16.57
C ASN A 202 -21.88 -4.42 -15.08
N PRO A 203 -20.59 -4.24 -14.76
CA PRO A 203 -19.43 -4.14 -15.66
C PRO A 203 -18.84 -5.50 -16.10
N ASN A 204 -18.37 -5.59 -17.36
CA ASN A 204 -17.59 -6.73 -17.91
C ASN A 204 -16.49 -6.22 -18.89
N PRO A 205 -15.57 -5.36 -18.42
CA PRO A 205 -14.66 -4.61 -19.29
C PRO A 205 -13.65 -5.47 -20.06
N LEU A 206 -13.27 -6.64 -19.53
CA LEU A 206 -12.36 -7.56 -20.21
C LEU A 206 -13.06 -8.41 -21.28
N GLY A 207 -14.39 -8.29 -21.37
CA GLY A 207 -15.23 -8.96 -22.36
C GLY A 207 -15.19 -10.48 -22.25
N THR A 208 -15.00 -11.02 -21.04
CA THR A 208 -14.93 -12.47 -20.82
C THR A 208 -16.30 -13.06 -20.56
N ALA A 209 -16.35 -14.31 -20.07
CA ALA A 209 -17.56 -15.01 -19.69
C ALA A 209 -18.21 -14.43 -18.42
N CYS A 210 -18.10 -13.12 -18.21
CA CYS A 210 -18.38 -12.32 -17.02
C CYS A 210 -17.14 -12.24 -16.13
N ASP A 211 -16.63 -11.03 -15.95
CA ASP A 211 -15.43 -10.78 -15.16
C ASP A 211 -15.78 -10.81 -13.67
N ASP A 212 -14.99 -11.54 -12.88
CA ASP A 212 -15.09 -11.45 -11.43
C ASP A 212 -14.43 -10.18 -10.93
N ILE A 213 -14.85 -9.73 -9.75
CA ILE A 213 -14.51 -8.40 -9.26
C ILE A 213 -14.01 -8.48 -7.84
N TYR A 214 -12.77 -8.04 -7.62
CA TYR A 214 -12.31 -7.65 -6.30
C TYR A 214 -12.54 -6.17 -6.06
N ARG A 215 -12.83 -5.82 -4.81
CA ARG A 215 -12.85 -4.44 -4.36
C ARG A 215 -12.01 -4.28 -3.11
N VAL A 216 -11.29 -3.17 -3.09
CA VAL A 216 -10.50 -2.70 -1.95
C VAL A 216 -10.75 -1.22 -1.76
N ALA A 217 -10.66 -0.73 -0.53
CA ALA A 217 -10.84 0.68 -0.27
C ALA A 217 -9.56 1.43 -0.62
N ALA A 218 -9.68 2.56 -1.33
CA ALA A 218 -8.50 3.33 -1.77
C ALA A 218 -7.67 3.85 -0.57
N VAL A 219 -8.33 4.11 0.57
CA VAL A 219 -7.70 4.54 1.83
C VAL A 219 -6.76 3.49 2.43
N GLU A 220 -6.92 2.21 2.07
CA GLU A 220 -6.04 1.13 2.56
C GLU A 220 -4.63 1.22 1.95
N PHE A 221 -4.45 2.07 0.94
CA PHE A 221 -3.17 2.35 0.27
C PHE A 221 -2.62 3.74 0.64
N ASP A 222 -3.10 4.33 1.73
CA ASP A 222 -2.60 5.62 2.22
C ASP A 222 -1.08 5.56 2.51
N PRO A 223 -0.32 6.61 2.15
CA PRO A 223 1.13 6.58 2.36
C PRO A 223 1.52 6.50 3.83
N ILE A 224 2.55 5.71 4.13
CA ILE A 224 3.21 5.74 5.44
C ILE A 224 4.40 6.69 5.40
N SER A 225 4.79 7.24 6.56
CA SER A 225 5.95 8.11 6.64
C SER A 225 6.74 7.93 7.94
N PHE A 226 8.04 8.20 7.88
CA PHE A 226 8.94 8.22 9.03
C PHE A 226 10.02 9.29 8.85
N ASN A 227 10.66 9.68 9.95
CA ASN A 227 11.73 10.68 9.94
C ASN A 227 13.07 9.99 10.24
N PHE A 228 14.09 10.28 9.43
CA PHE A 228 15.45 9.77 9.65
C PHE A 228 16.46 10.83 9.19
N GLU A 229 17.46 11.11 10.02
CA GLU A 229 18.56 12.06 9.76
C GLU A 229 18.14 13.42 9.18
N GLY A 230 17.01 13.97 9.63
CA GLY A 230 16.51 15.27 9.19
C GLY A 230 15.66 15.25 7.91
N TYR A 231 15.37 14.07 7.36
CA TYR A 231 14.45 13.89 6.24
C TYR A 231 13.18 13.16 6.68
N LYS A 232 12.06 13.52 6.03
CA LYS A 232 10.81 12.76 6.06
C LYS A 232 10.79 11.86 4.83
N TYR A 233 10.77 10.57 5.07
CA TYR A 233 10.56 9.55 4.07
C TYR A 233 9.07 9.25 3.99
N THR A 234 8.53 9.22 2.78
CA THR A 234 7.14 8.86 2.50
C THR A 234 7.13 7.70 1.53
N ILE A 235 6.50 6.60 1.93
CA ILE A 235 6.28 5.41 1.11
C ILE A 235 4.84 5.46 0.62
N ASN A 236 4.64 5.47 -0.70
CA ASN A 236 3.31 5.42 -1.31
C ASN A 236 3.06 4.02 -1.85
N PHE A 237 1.81 3.59 -1.82
CA PHE A 237 1.41 2.26 -2.26
C PHE A 237 0.64 2.28 -3.57
N GLY A 238 0.90 1.24 -4.35
CA GLY A 238 0.42 1.04 -5.71
C GLY A 238 -0.36 -0.25 -5.86
N LEU A 239 -1.24 -0.30 -6.86
CA LEU A 239 -1.75 -1.55 -7.40
C LEU A 239 -1.41 -1.66 -8.89
N LEU A 240 -0.90 -2.83 -9.26
CA LEU A 240 -0.57 -3.19 -10.63
C LEU A 240 -1.18 -4.55 -10.97
N PRO A 241 -1.73 -4.71 -12.18
CA PRO A 241 -2.13 -6.03 -12.61
C PRO A 241 -0.90 -6.93 -12.79
N GLY A 242 -1.00 -8.16 -12.30
CA GLY A 242 0.01 -9.19 -12.47
C GLY A 242 -0.25 -10.09 -13.68
N PRO A 243 0.63 -11.08 -13.91
CA PRO A 243 0.49 -12.04 -14.99
C PRO A 243 -0.76 -12.93 -14.84
N ASN A 244 -1.21 -13.51 -15.95
CA ASN A 244 -2.18 -14.61 -15.94
C ASN A 244 -1.81 -15.68 -16.97
N ASN A 245 -2.41 -16.86 -16.82
CA ASN A 245 -2.16 -18.03 -17.66
C ASN A 245 -2.90 -18.02 -19.01
N ASN A 246 -3.72 -17.00 -19.29
CA ASN A 246 -4.61 -16.95 -20.46
C ASN A 246 -4.35 -15.78 -21.42
N ASN A 247 -3.13 -15.24 -21.43
CA ASN A 247 -2.73 -14.09 -22.27
C ASN A 247 -3.60 -12.83 -22.09
N GLY A 248 -4.35 -12.74 -21.00
CA GLY A 248 -5.03 -11.51 -20.62
C GLY A 248 -4.15 -10.68 -19.70
N VAL A 249 -4.69 -9.60 -19.17
CA VAL A 249 -4.15 -8.91 -17.99
C VAL A 249 -5.34 -8.64 -17.08
N SER A 250 -5.19 -8.76 -15.77
CA SER A 250 -6.22 -8.25 -14.84
C SER A 250 -6.40 -6.76 -15.12
N LEU A 251 -7.61 -6.24 -14.97
CA LEU A 251 -7.83 -4.80 -15.14
C LEU A 251 -8.03 -4.17 -13.77
N VAL A 252 -7.10 -3.31 -13.36
CA VAL A 252 -7.28 -2.48 -12.18
C VAL A 252 -7.97 -1.19 -12.62
N CYS A 253 -8.98 -0.74 -11.88
CA CYS A 253 -9.69 0.50 -12.17
C CYS A 253 -9.96 1.27 -10.88
N ASN A 254 -9.89 2.60 -10.96
CA ASN A 254 -10.38 3.52 -9.93
C ASN A 254 -11.29 4.57 -10.58
N ALA A 255 -11.74 5.57 -9.81
CA ALA A 255 -12.58 6.64 -10.35
C ALA A 255 -11.90 7.55 -11.39
N LEU A 256 -10.58 7.46 -11.56
CA LEU A 256 -9.81 8.26 -12.52
C LEU A 256 -9.53 7.51 -13.83
N GLY A 257 -9.51 6.17 -13.82
CA GLY A 257 -9.23 5.36 -14.99
C GLY A 257 -8.86 3.92 -14.67
N CYS A 258 -8.53 3.17 -15.71
CA CYS A 258 -8.10 1.78 -15.63
C CYS A 258 -6.64 1.60 -16.12
N SER A 259 -6.03 0.46 -15.77
CA SER A 259 -4.60 0.19 -15.99
C SER A 259 -4.22 0.07 -17.47
N ASP A 260 -5.20 -0.14 -18.34
CA ASP A 260 -5.06 -0.13 -19.79
C ASP A 260 -5.19 1.27 -20.42
N GLY A 261 -5.40 2.31 -19.59
CA GLY A 261 -5.62 3.70 -20.01
C GLY A 261 -7.06 4.02 -20.42
N SER A 262 -8.01 3.09 -20.26
CA SER A 262 -9.43 3.35 -20.51
C SER A 262 -10.04 4.24 -19.40
N THR A 263 -11.01 5.07 -19.79
CA THR A 263 -11.76 5.92 -18.85
C THR A 263 -12.81 5.08 -18.11
N PRO A 264 -13.08 5.36 -16.83
CA PRO A 264 -13.93 4.51 -16.01
C PRO A 264 -15.42 4.83 -16.27
N ASP A 265 -15.95 4.44 -17.43
CA ASP A 265 -17.41 4.33 -17.62
C ASP A 265 -17.99 3.07 -16.94
N LEU A 266 -17.32 2.65 -15.85
CA LEU A 266 -17.65 1.47 -15.05
C LEU A 266 -18.31 1.86 -13.73
N GLY A 267 -18.39 3.16 -13.42
CA GLY A 267 -19.02 3.67 -12.20
C GLY A 267 -18.26 3.31 -10.92
N VAL A 268 -16.94 3.14 -10.99
CA VAL A 268 -16.10 2.84 -9.81
C VAL A 268 -16.18 4.02 -8.82
N PRO A 269 -16.58 3.79 -7.56
CA PRO A 269 -16.60 4.84 -6.54
C PRO A 269 -15.22 5.45 -6.29
N ALA A 270 -15.17 6.74 -5.93
CA ALA A 270 -13.92 7.47 -5.72
C ALA A 270 -13.07 6.96 -4.55
N ASP A 271 -13.71 6.27 -3.61
CA ASP A 271 -13.12 5.65 -2.43
C ASP A 271 -12.76 4.18 -2.63
N GLN A 272 -12.88 3.65 -3.86
CA GLN A 272 -12.65 2.24 -4.16
C GLN A 272 -11.71 2.04 -5.33
N ILE A 273 -11.07 0.86 -5.33
CA ILE A 273 -10.35 0.31 -6.45
C ILE A 273 -11.00 -1.03 -6.79
N TRP A 274 -11.36 -1.22 -8.05
CA TRP A 274 -11.94 -2.46 -8.56
C TRP A 274 -10.90 -3.21 -9.38
N ILE A 275 -10.75 -4.50 -9.14
CA ILE A 275 -9.90 -5.37 -9.94
C ILE A 275 -10.78 -6.38 -10.64
N PHE A 276 -10.80 -6.32 -11.97
CA PHE A 276 -11.49 -7.27 -12.81
C PHE A 276 -10.55 -8.42 -13.16
N THR A 277 -11.01 -9.63 -12.92
CA THR A 277 -10.27 -10.84 -13.27
C THR A 277 -11.04 -11.59 -14.35
N ARG A 278 -10.28 -12.13 -15.31
CA ARG A 278 -10.88 -12.88 -16.41
C ARG A 278 -11.40 -14.19 -15.85
N GLU A 279 -12.63 -14.50 -16.20
CA GLU A 279 -13.13 -15.84 -15.97
C GLU A 279 -12.53 -16.81 -16.99
N ALA A 280 -11.84 -17.84 -16.49
CA ALA A 280 -11.36 -18.95 -17.29
C ALA A 280 -11.35 -20.24 -16.46
N ASN A 281 -11.42 -21.40 -17.13
CA ASN A 281 -11.51 -22.69 -16.46
C ASN A 281 -10.32 -23.61 -16.78
N PRO A 282 -9.32 -23.75 -15.88
CA PRO A 282 -9.00 -22.86 -14.75
C PRO A 282 -8.21 -21.61 -15.20
N GLY A 283 -8.56 -20.46 -14.64
CA GLY A 283 -7.92 -19.18 -14.87
C GLY A 283 -7.09 -18.78 -13.66
N THR A 284 -5.87 -18.31 -13.86
CA THR A 284 -5.13 -17.64 -12.78
C THR A 284 -5.10 -16.16 -13.05
N SER A 285 -5.30 -15.33 -12.04
CA SER A 285 -5.07 -13.89 -12.14
C SER A 285 -4.14 -13.47 -11.01
N SER A 286 -3.23 -12.53 -11.28
CA SER A 286 -2.38 -11.96 -10.25
C SER A 286 -2.62 -10.46 -10.11
N LEU A 287 -2.44 -9.94 -8.91
CA LEU A 287 -2.40 -8.53 -8.56
C LEU A 287 -1.13 -8.28 -7.75
N PHE A 288 -0.41 -7.22 -8.09
CA PHE A 288 0.76 -6.78 -7.35
C PHE A 288 0.44 -5.54 -6.55
N VAL A 289 0.83 -5.55 -5.27
CA VAL A 289 0.96 -4.34 -4.47
C VAL A 289 2.37 -3.81 -4.68
N THR A 290 2.47 -2.55 -5.07
CA THR A 290 3.78 -1.88 -5.17
C THR A 290 3.98 -0.85 -4.09
N ALA A 291 5.24 -0.54 -3.83
CA ALA A 291 5.64 0.57 -3.00
C ALA A 291 6.71 1.40 -3.73
N ASN A 292 6.60 2.71 -3.64
CA ASN A 292 7.68 3.63 -3.98
C ASN A 292 7.92 4.59 -2.82
N TRP A 293 9.09 5.22 -2.78
CA TRP A 293 9.38 6.18 -1.71
C TRP A 293 10.05 7.46 -2.20
N VAL A 294 9.84 8.52 -1.43
CA VAL A 294 10.50 9.82 -1.62
C VAL A 294 11.01 10.35 -0.29
N ALA A 295 12.18 10.99 -0.31
CA ALA A 295 12.70 11.72 0.83
C ALA A 295 12.54 13.22 0.63
N ARG A 296 12.09 13.93 1.66
CA ARG A 296 12.03 15.40 1.68
C ARG A 296 12.71 15.93 2.93
N LEU A 297 13.56 16.93 2.75
CA LEU A 297 14.21 17.60 3.88
C LEU A 297 13.13 18.16 4.82
N ILE A 298 13.22 17.83 6.11
CA ILE A 298 12.37 18.44 7.11
C ILE A 298 12.91 19.85 7.32
N THR A 299 12.28 20.83 6.68
CA THR A 299 12.59 22.23 6.92
C THR A 299 12.10 22.61 8.31
N VAL A 300 12.94 22.35 9.32
CA VAL A 300 12.78 22.96 10.63
C VAL A 300 13.26 24.40 10.50
N PRO A 301 12.43 25.42 10.80
CA PRO A 301 12.88 26.81 10.80
C PRO A 301 14.13 26.92 11.66
N GLU A 302 15.19 27.54 11.13
CA GLU A 302 16.45 27.67 11.86
C GLU A 302 16.19 28.23 13.27
N PRO A 303 16.96 27.81 14.29
CA PRO A 303 16.84 28.37 15.63
C PRO A 303 16.98 29.91 15.63
N SER A 304 17.77 30.45 14.70
CA SER A 304 17.92 31.88 14.44
C SER A 304 16.60 32.56 14.04
N MET A 305 15.79 31.92 13.19
CA MET A 305 14.48 32.39 12.76
C MET A 305 13.46 32.34 13.91
N LEU A 306 13.49 31.28 14.72
CA LEU A 306 12.67 31.19 15.93
C LEU A 306 13.09 32.21 16.99
N ALA A 307 14.39 32.43 17.17
CA ALA A 307 14.93 33.45 18.06
C ALA A 307 14.59 34.86 17.58
N LEU A 308 14.70 35.16 16.28
CA LEU A 308 14.31 36.43 15.68
C LEU A 308 12.81 36.68 15.82
N LEU A 309 11.98 35.65 15.61
CA LEU A 309 10.55 35.73 15.87
C LEU A 309 10.28 36.02 17.36
N GLY A 310 10.96 35.32 18.27
CA GLY A 310 10.86 35.54 19.71
C GLY A 310 11.27 36.96 20.13
N ILE A 311 12.40 37.46 19.62
CA ILE A 311 12.87 38.83 19.86
C ILE A 311 11.90 39.85 19.26
N GLY A 312 11.35 39.59 18.07
CA GLY A 312 10.36 40.44 17.42
C GLY A 312 9.06 40.53 18.23
N VAL A 313 8.57 39.41 18.75
CA VAL A 313 7.37 39.36 19.60
C VAL A 313 7.61 40.07 20.94
N LEU A 314 8.77 39.87 21.57
CA LEU A 314 9.15 40.59 22.79
C LEU A 314 9.23 42.11 22.53
N GLY A 315 9.87 42.53 21.43
CA GLY A 315 9.97 43.93 21.02
C GLY A 315 8.59 44.57 20.79
N ALA A 316 7.69 43.87 20.09
CA ALA A 316 6.31 44.32 19.90
C ALA A 316 5.53 44.41 21.22
N GLY A 317 5.72 43.46 22.13
CA GLY A 317 5.13 43.47 23.46
C GLY A 317 5.54 44.69 24.28
N PHE A 318 6.83 45.02 24.32
CA PHE A 318 7.34 46.22 25.00
C PHE A 318 6.88 47.52 24.33
N ALA A 319 6.82 47.56 23.00
CA ALA A 319 6.30 48.71 22.26
C ALA A 319 4.81 48.96 22.54
N SER A 320 3.99 47.91 22.66
CA SER A 320 2.56 48.04 22.99
C SER A 320 2.33 48.57 24.41
N ARG A 321 3.16 48.16 25.39
CA ARG A 321 3.08 48.66 26.77
C ARG A 321 3.38 50.15 26.88
N ARG A 322 4.35 50.65 26.10
CA ARG A 322 4.69 52.09 26.10
C ARG A 322 3.56 52.96 25.56
N ARG A 323 2.75 52.47 24.61
CA ARG A 323 1.60 53.23 24.06
C ARG A 323 0.41 53.35 25.01
N LYS A 324 0.36 52.59 26.11
CA LYS A 324 -0.69 52.72 27.14
C LYS A 324 -0.34 53.70 28.27
N GLN A 325 0.90 54.18 28.32
CA GLN A 325 1.36 55.13 29.35
C GLN A 325 1.58 56.55 28.79
N ALA A 326 1.27 56.78 27.52
CA ALA A 326 1.12 58.10 26.90
C ALA A 326 -0.37 58.31 26.58
#